data_AF-A0A839QPP8-F1
#
_entry.id   AF-A0A839QPP8-F1
#
_cell.length_a   1.000
_cell.length_b   1.000
_cell.length_c   1.000
_cell.angle_alpha   90.00
_cell.angle_beta   90.00
_cell.angle_gamma   90.00
#
_symmetry.space_group_name_H-M   'P 1'
#
loop_
_entity.id
_entity.type
_entity.pdbx_description
1 polymer ?
#
loop_
_entity_poly.entity_id
_entity_poly.type
_entity_poly.pdbx_seq_one_letter_code
_entity_poly.pdbx_strand_id
1 'polypeptide(L)'
;MARCTLLLITTGDSVRRALAEGIMLAEKYVNSLPVDLSIIQSCPFAMAPSETIREKASYPRRLAASDSAATSVGALQAIWDGRLWLTPGRCPPAPADANGATEWQWAHYNAVLNARPGSYMLLWDVYVAPMTERLAA
;
A
#
# COMPACT_ATOMS: atom_id res chain seq x y z
N MET A 1 -6.94 -5.23 18.19
CA MET A 1 -7.01 -5.46 16.72
C MET A 1 -6.61 -4.20 15.97
N ALA A 2 -5.62 -4.29 15.08
CA ALA A 2 -5.15 -3.18 14.26
C ALA A 2 -5.47 -3.43 12.78
N ARG A 3 -5.81 -2.36 12.05
CA ARG A 3 -6.01 -2.39 10.59
C ARG A 3 -4.80 -1.78 9.90
N CYS A 4 -4.29 -2.47 8.88
CA CYS A 4 -3.27 -1.96 7.97
C CYS A 4 -3.82 -1.97 6.54
N THR A 5 -3.82 -0.81 5.89
CA THR A 5 -4.16 -0.64 4.49
C THR A 5 -2.87 -0.60 3.66
N LEU A 6 -2.82 -1.46 2.64
CA LEU A 6 -1.70 -1.62 1.72
C LEU A 6 -2.12 -1.18 0.31
N LEU A 7 -1.21 -0.56 -0.43
CA LEU A 7 -1.32 -0.45 -1.89
C LEU A 7 -0.40 -1.48 -2.55
N LEU A 8 -0.99 -2.35 -3.36
CA LEU A 8 -0.27 -3.45 -4.02
C LEU A 8 -0.27 -3.24 -5.52
N ILE A 9 0.91 -3.01 -6.11
CA ILE A 9 1.09 -2.94 -7.56
C ILE A 9 1.59 -4.30 -8.02
N THR A 10 0.70 -5.07 -8.63
CA THR A 10 0.96 -6.47 -9.00
C THR A 10 1.62 -6.61 -10.36
N THR A 11 1.99 -7.82 -10.72
CA THR A 11 2.53 -8.16 -12.05
C THR A 11 1.52 -8.86 -12.96
N GLY A 12 0.35 -9.19 -12.43
CA GLY A 12 -0.68 -9.94 -13.13
C GLY A 12 -1.30 -9.19 -14.31
N ASP A 13 -1.36 -9.88 -15.44
CA ASP A 13 -2.09 -9.51 -16.67
C ASP A 13 -3.59 -9.78 -16.60
N SER A 14 -4.07 -10.30 -15.47
CA SER A 14 -5.47 -10.60 -15.22
C SER A 14 -5.83 -10.37 -13.77
N VAL A 15 -7.09 -10.01 -13.54
CA VAL A 15 -7.69 -9.80 -12.21
C VAL A 15 -7.41 -10.99 -11.28
N ARG A 16 -7.59 -12.23 -11.77
CA ARG A 16 -7.40 -13.43 -10.95
C ARG A 16 -5.96 -13.56 -10.44
N ARG A 17 -4.97 -13.31 -11.31
CA ARG A 17 -3.55 -13.35 -10.93
C ARG A 17 -3.19 -12.21 -9.99
N ALA A 18 -3.70 -11.01 -10.25
CA ALA A 18 -3.51 -9.85 -9.39
C ALA A 18 -4.03 -10.09 -7.97
N LEU A 19 -5.22 -10.69 -7.82
CA LEU A 19 -5.77 -11.06 -6.51
C LEU A 19 -4.93 -12.12 -5.80
N ALA A 20 -4.52 -13.18 -6.52
CA ALA A 20 -3.66 -14.23 -5.93
C ALA A 20 -2.31 -13.67 -5.47
N GLU A 21 -1.70 -12.80 -6.26
CA GLU A 21 -0.47 -12.09 -5.88
C GLU A 21 -0.72 -11.16 -4.69
N GLY A 22 -1.84 -10.45 -4.66
CA GLY A 22 -2.25 -9.59 -3.56
C GLY A 22 -2.34 -10.33 -2.21
N ILE A 23 -2.93 -11.53 -2.20
CA ILE A 23 -2.98 -12.40 -1.01
C ILE A 23 -1.56 -12.70 -0.52
N MET A 24 -0.69 -13.19 -1.41
CA MET A 24 0.69 -13.56 -1.05
C MET A 24 1.48 -12.35 -0.55
N LEU A 25 1.30 -11.18 -1.16
CA LEU A 25 1.97 -9.94 -0.76
C LEU A 25 1.49 -9.46 0.62
N ALA A 26 0.18 -9.51 0.89
CA ALA A 26 -0.37 -9.13 2.18
C ALA A 26 0.16 -10.01 3.31
N GLU A 27 0.21 -11.34 3.10
CA GLU A 27 0.79 -12.29 4.05
C GLU A 27 2.28 -12.05 4.25
N LYS A 28 3.03 -11.87 3.15
CA LYS A 28 4.47 -11.58 3.19
C LYS A 28 4.77 -10.29 3.96
N TYR A 29 3.93 -9.26 3.80
CA TYR A 29 4.08 -8.01 4.55
C TYR A 29 3.96 -8.26 6.05
N VAL A 30 2.88 -8.92 6.51
CA VAL A 30 2.68 -9.20 7.93
C VAL A 30 3.81 -10.06 8.50
N ASN A 31 4.23 -11.10 7.79
CA ASN A 31 5.32 -11.98 8.20
C ASN A 31 6.69 -11.27 8.24
N SER A 32 6.82 -10.11 7.61
CA SER A 32 8.06 -9.31 7.64
C SER A 32 8.11 -8.30 8.78
N LEU A 33 7.01 -8.11 9.51
CA LEU A 33 6.97 -7.21 10.65
C LEU A 33 7.74 -7.82 11.84
N PRO A 34 8.43 -7.00 12.65
CA PRO A 34 9.26 -7.48 13.76
C PRO A 34 8.46 -7.95 14.99
N VAL A 35 7.17 -8.23 14.82
CA VAL A 35 6.22 -8.55 15.90
C VAL A 35 5.40 -9.77 15.48
N ASP A 36 5.18 -10.70 16.42
CA ASP A 36 4.34 -11.88 16.20
C ASP A 36 2.86 -11.49 16.10
N LEU A 37 2.41 -11.34 14.87
CA LEU A 37 1.06 -10.97 14.51
C LEU A 37 0.35 -12.12 13.82
N SER A 38 -0.91 -12.31 14.17
CA SER A 38 -1.81 -13.22 13.49
C SER A 38 -2.77 -12.43 12.60
N ILE A 39 -2.92 -12.87 11.35
CA ILE A 39 -3.93 -12.31 10.45
C ILE A 39 -5.30 -12.85 10.87
N ILE A 40 -6.19 -11.93 11.21
CA ILE A 40 -7.59 -12.19 11.55
C ILE A 40 -8.44 -12.15 10.28
N GLN A 41 -8.24 -11.11 9.47
CA GLN A 41 -8.94 -10.92 8.19
C GLN A 41 -8.01 -10.22 7.20
N SER A 42 -8.12 -10.57 5.93
CA SER A 42 -7.32 -10.01 4.84
C SER A 42 -8.20 -9.93 3.60
N CYS A 43 -8.45 -8.72 3.10
CA CYS A 43 -9.31 -8.54 1.93
C CYS A 43 -8.95 -7.33 1.06
N PRO A 44 -9.05 -7.46 -0.27
CA PRO A 44 -9.04 -6.32 -1.17
C PRO A 44 -10.38 -5.57 -1.06
N PHE A 45 -10.34 -4.25 -1.09
CA PHE A 45 -11.56 -3.42 -1.13
C PHE A 45 -11.63 -2.49 -2.33
N ALA A 46 -10.52 -2.30 -3.05
CA ALA A 46 -10.52 -1.60 -4.33
C ALA A 46 -9.47 -2.21 -5.25
N MET A 47 -9.75 -2.21 -6.56
CA MET A 47 -8.83 -2.71 -7.57
C MET A 47 -9.12 -2.06 -8.92
N ALA A 48 -8.06 -1.72 -9.64
CA ALA A 48 -8.17 -1.17 -10.99
C ALA A 48 -6.90 -1.47 -11.81
N PRO A 49 -7.00 -1.51 -13.15
CA PRO A 49 -5.83 -1.48 -14.02
C PRO A 49 -4.95 -0.26 -13.73
N SER A 50 -3.64 -0.44 -13.75
CA SER A 50 -2.68 0.62 -13.45
C SER A 50 -2.80 1.81 -14.40
N GLU A 51 -3.06 1.56 -15.67
CA GLU A 51 -3.24 2.58 -16.73
C GLU A 51 -4.34 3.57 -16.35
N THR A 52 -5.52 3.08 -15.97
CA THR A 52 -6.66 3.90 -15.55
C THR A 52 -6.33 4.80 -14.36
N ILE A 53 -5.53 4.30 -13.41
CA ILE A 53 -5.15 5.07 -12.22
C ILE A 53 -4.05 6.09 -12.57
N ARG A 54 -3.08 5.70 -13.40
CA ARG A 54 -1.99 6.58 -13.87
C ARG A 54 -2.54 7.80 -14.62
N GLU A 55 -3.52 7.60 -15.50
CA GLU A 55 -4.17 8.68 -16.24
C GLU A 55 -4.89 9.69 -15.33
N LYS A 56 -5.32 9.26 -14.15
CA LYS A 56 -6.02 10.08 -13.16
C LYS A 56 -5.11 10.58 -12.04
N ALA A 57 -3.84 10.17 -12.03
CA ALA A 57 -2.89 10.54 -11.00
C ALA A 57 -2.60 12.04 -11.06
N SER A 58 -2.98 12.75 -10.01
CA SER A 58 -2.68 14.17 -9.85
C SER A 58 -1.43 14.35 -9.00
N TYR A 59 -0.66 15.40 -9.25
CA TYR A 59 0.45 15.78 -8.40
C TYR A 59 0.02 15.83 -6.92
N PRO A 60 0.84 15.28 -6.01
CA PRO A 60 0.49 15.28 -4.60
C PRO A 60 0.43 16.72 -4.10
N ARG A 61 -0.46 17.02 -3.17
CA ARG A 61 -0.57 18.33 -2.51
C ARG A 61 -0.53 18.12 -1.01
N ARG A 62 -0.02 19.09 -0.26
CA ARG A 62 -0.03 19.04 1.21
C ARG A 62 -1.43 18.69 1.72
N LEU A 63 -1.52 17.62 2.52
CA LEU A 63 -2.75 17.26 3.23
C LEU A 63 -2.80 17.99 4.56
N ALA A 64 -4.01 18.28 5.05
CA ALA A 64 -4.21 18.82 6.39
C ALA A 64 -4.05 17.76 7.49
N ALA A 65 -4.08 16.48 7.12
CA ALA A 65 -3.90 15.37 8.05
C ALA A 65 -2.48 15.36 8.62
N SER A 66 -2.37 15.16 9.94
CA SER A 66 -1.10 15.03 10.66
C SER A 66 -0.54 13.60 10.65
N ASP A 67 -1.26 12.64 10.08
CA ASP A 67 -0.82 11.25 10.02
C ASP A 67 0.27 11.06 8.96
N SER A 68 1.41 10.51 9.38
CA SER A 68 2.52 10.13 8.51
C SER A 68 2.13 9.15 7.39
N ALA A 69 1.08 8.35 7.59
CA ALA A 69 0.56 7.42 6.59
C ALA A 69 -0.40 8.08 5.58
N ALA A 70 -0.74 9.36 5.74
CA ALA A 70 -1.74 10.01 4.92
C ALA A 70 -1.32 10.16 3.45
N THR A 71 -2.20 9.73 2.55
CA THR A 71 -2.09 9.91 1.10
C THR A 71 -3.40 10.43 0.51
N SER A 72 -3.42 10.73 -0.79
CA SER A 72 -4.64 11.20 -1.48
C SER A 72 -5.76 10.14 -1.53
N VAL A 73 -5.44 8.87 -1.29
CA VAL A 73 -6.40 7.76 -1.27
C VAL A 73 -6.73 7.27 0.15
N GLY A 74 -6.33 8.04 1.16
CA GLY A 74 -6.46 7.69 2.58
C GLY A 74 -5.12 7.29 3.22
N ALA A 75 -5.16 6.77 4.43
CA ALA A 75 -3.96 6.31 5.13
C ALA A 75 -3.47 4.99 4.52
N LEU A 76 -2.21 4.95 4.08
CA LEU A 76 -1.52 3.75 3.60
C LEU A 76 -0.33 3.44 4.49
N GLN A 77 -0.30 2.25 5.09
CA GLN A 77 0.80 1.82 5.96
C GLN A 77 2.00 1.30 5.16
N ALA A 78 1.76 0.72 3.99
CA ALA A 78 2.83 0.31 3.08
C ALA A 78 2.39 0.29 1.62
N ILE A 79 3.36 0.38 0.72
CA ILE A 79 3.17 0.25 -0.72
C ILE A 79 4.13 -0.84 -1.23
N TRP A 80 3.60 -1.82 -1.96
CA TRP A 80 4.41 -2.68 -2.82
C TRP A 80 4.46 -2.06 -4.20
N ASP A 81 5.63 -1.56 -4.62
CA ASP A 81 5.80 -0.84 -5.89
C ASP A 81 6.03 -1.77 -7.11
N GLY A 82 5.89 -3.08 -6.90
CA GLY A 82 6.25 -4.12 -7.87
C GLY A 82 7.67 -4.68 -7.69
N ARG A 83 8.49 -4.08 -6.82
CA ARG A 83 9.87 -4.52 -6.55
C ARG A 83 10.18 -4.60 -5.05
N LEU A 84 9.78 -3.61 -4.27
CA LEU A 84 10.09 -3.50 -2.85
C LEU A 84 8.94 -2.89 -2.06
N TRP A 85 8.99 -3.08 -0.74
CA TRP A 85 8.09 -2.45 0.20
C TRP A 85 8.58 -1.05 0.56
N LEU A 86 7.72 -0.07 0.34
CA LEU A 86 7.87 1.31 0.83
C LEU A 86 7.00 1.49 2.08
N THR A 87 7.48 2.25 3.04
CA THR A 87 6.72 2.67 4.23
C THR A 87 7.00 4.15 4.52
N PRO A 88 6.17 4.85 5.33
CA PRO A 88 6.42 6.26 5.65
C PRO A 88 7.83 6.55 6.20
N GLY A 89 8.38 5.62 7.00
CA GLY A 89 9.74 5.73 7.54
C GLY A 89 10.85 5.20 6.61
N ARG A 90 10.49 4.59 5.48
CA ARG A 90 11.44 4.01 4.51
C ARG A 90 10.91 4.25 3.09
N CYS A 91 10.89 5.51 2.69
CA CYS A 91 10.54 5.93 1.34
C CYS A 91 11.58 6.92 0.77
N PRO A 92 11.64 7.09 -0.55
CA PRO A 92 12.50 8.11 -1.16
C PRO A 92 12.13 9.52 -0.66
N PRO A 93 13.10 10.44 -0.57
CA PRO A 93 12.81 11.82 -0.20
C PRO A 93 11.92 12.49 -1.24
N ALA A 94 11.22 13.55 -0.81
CA ALA A 94 10.47 14.42 -1.72
C ALA A 94 11.44 15.10 -2.71
N PRO A 95 10.98 15.45 -3.92
CA PRO A 95 11.80 16.20 -4.87
C PRO A 95 12.13 17.59 -4.32
N ALA A 96 13.22 18.19 -4.81
CA ALA A 96 13.74 19.47 -4.29
C ALA A 96 12.75 20.64 -4.48
N ASP A 97 11.91 20.58 -5.50
CA ASP A 97 10.86 21.54 -5.84
C ASP A 97 9.48 21.13 -5.28
N ALA A 98 9.45 20.33 -4.21
CA ALA A 98 8.21 19.84 -3.63
C ALA A 98 7.26 20.98 -3.21
N ASN A 99 6.00 20.83 -3.59
CA ASN A 99 4.90 21.75 -3.32
C ASN A 99 4.32 21.64 -1.89
N GLY A 100 5.15 21.24 -0.93
CA GLY A 100 4.78 21.06 0.47
C GLY A 100 4.07 19.74 0.81
N ALA A 101 3.89 18.83 -0.15
CA ALA A 101 3.51 17.44 0.11
C ALA A 101 4.65 16.66 0.78
N THR A 102 4.32 15.66 1.60
CA THR A 102 5.32 14.85 2.31
C THR A 102 6.03 13.88 1.37
N GLU A 103 7.17 13.36 1.83
CA GLU A 103 7.94 12.30 1.15
C GLU A 103 7.06 11.08 0.87
N TRP A 104 6.21 10.70 1.83
CA TRP A 104 5.26 9.59 1.67
C TRP A 104 4.20 9.82 0.60
N GLN A 105 3.68 11.05 0.50
CA GLN A 105 2.73 11.40 -0.57
C GLN A 105 3.39 11.34 -1.95
N TRP A 106 4.65 11.75 -2.06
CA TRP A 106 5.44 11.61 -3.27
C TRP A 106 5.78 10.15 -3.58
N ALA A 107 6.11 9.34 -2.58
CA ALA A 107 6.35 7.91 -2.75
C ALA A 107 5.11 7.21 -3.32
N HIS A 108 3.91 7.51 -2.79
CA HIS A 108 2.65 7.05 -3.34
C HIS A 108 2.45 7.48 -4.80
N TYR A 109 2.60 8.77 -5.09
CA TYR A 109 2.45 9.30 -6.45
C TYR A 109 3.41 8.63 -7.45
N ASN A 110 4.67 8.49 -7.07
CA ASN A 110 5.70 7.86 -7.90
C ASN A 110 5.45 6.37 -8.11
N ALA A 111 5.01 5.64 -7.06
CA ALA A 111 4.64 4.24 -7.22
C ALA A 111 3.48 4.08 -8.21
N VAL A 112 2.47 4.94 -8.12
CA VAL A 112 1.35 4.95 -9.06
C VAL A 112 1.84 5.25 -10.49
N LEU A 113 2.59 6.33 -10.69
CA LEU A 113 3.05 6.73 -12.02
C LEU A 113 3.97 5.72 -12.70
N ASN A 114 4.83 5.06 -11.91
CA ASN A 114 5.82 4.10 -12.40
C ASN A 114 5.28 2.67 -12.48
N ALA A 115 4.02 2.45 -12.13
CA ALA A 115 3.39 1.14 -12.26
C ALA A 115 3.44 0.65 -13.72
N ARG A 116 3.84 -0.60 -13.88
CA ARG A 116 3.99 -1.23 -15.19
C ARG A 116 2.65 -1.23 -15.95
N PRO A 117 2.62 -0.92 -17.26
CA PRO A 117 1.45 -1.14 -18.10
C PRO A 117 0.95 -2.59 -18.01
N GLY A 118 -0.35 -2.77 -18.09
CA GLY A 118 -1.00 -4.08 -17.92
C GLY A 118 -0.99 -4.67 -16.50
N SER A 119 -0.47 -3.96 -15.48
CA SER A 119 -0.61 -4.38 -14.09
C SER A 119 -1.95 -3.97 -13.47
N TYR A 120 -2.24 -4.52 -12.30
CA TYR A 120 -3.35 -4.09 -11.44
C TYR A 120 -2.82 -3.49 -10.14
N MET A 121 -3.47 -2.41 -9.72
CA MET A 121 -3.32 -1.82 -8.40
C MET A 121 -4.46 -2.28 -7.51
N LEU A 122 -4.15 -2.72 -6.30
CA LEU A 122 -5.11 -3.13 -5.29
C LEU A 122 -4.92 -2.31 -4.03
N LEU A 123 -6.04 -1.87 -3.43
CA LEU A 123 -6.05 -1.49 -2.03
C LEU A 123 -6.51 -2.67 -1.19
N TRP A 124 -5.72 -2.99 -0.18
CA TRP A 124 -5.85 -4.22 0.59
C TRP A 124 -5.82 -3.93 2.08
N ASP A 125 -6.87 -4.32 2.79
CA ASP A 125 -6.91 -4.21 4.24
C ASP A 125 -6.50 -5.54 4.88
N VAL A 126 -5.60 -5.44 5.86
CA VAL A 126 -5.17 -6.55 6.71
C VAL A 126 -5.49 -6.20 8.15
N TYR A 127 -6.27 -7.04 8.79
CA TYR A 127 -6.63 -6.94 10.21
C TYR A 127 -5.79 -7.94 10.99
N VAL A 128 -5.00 -7.42 11.94
CA VAL A 128 -4.05 -8.21 12.72
C VAL A 128 -4.32 -8.09 14.22
N ALA A 129 -3.96 -9.14 14.95
CA ALA A 129 -3.92 -9.17 16.40
C ALA A 129 -2.63 -9.83 16.89
N PRO A 130 -2.06 -9.40 18.04
CA PRO A 130 -0.97 -10.12 18.69
C PRO A 130 -1.29 -11.61 18.85
N MET A 131 -0.32 -12.48 18.59
CA MET A 131 -0.55 -13.92 18.62
C MET A 131 -0.95 -14.44 20.02
N THR A 132 -0.54 -13.74 21.08
CA THR A 132 -0.95 -14.00 22.47
C THR A 132 -2.44 -13.85 22.71
N GLU A 133 -3.12 -12.94 21.99
CA GLU A 133 -4.58 -12.73 22.13
C GLU A 133 -5.38 -13.87 21.47
N ARG A 134 -4.77 -14.62 20.54
CA ARG A 134 -5.44 -15.71 19.81
C ARG A 134 -5.46 -17.04 20.56
N LEU A 135 -4.61 -17.22 21.57
CA LEU A 135 -4.57 -18.43 22.41
C LEU A 135 -5.57 -18.39 23.58
N ALA A 136 -6.18 -17.23 23.85
CA ALA A 136 -7.08 -17.01 24.96
C ALA A 136 -8.58 -17.01 24.57
N ALA A 137 -8.89 -17.27 23.29
CA ALA A 137 -10.25 -17.29 22.72
C ALA A 137 -10.55 -18.67 22.13
#